data_AF-A0A0D0QGK1-F1
#
_entry.id   AF-A0A0D0QGK1-F1
#
_cell.length_a   1.000
_cell.length_b   1.000
_cell.length_c   1.000
_cell.angle_alpha   90.00
_cell.angle_beta   90.00
_cell.angle_gamma   90.00
#
_symmetry.space_group_name_H-M   'P 1'
#
loop_
_entity.id
_entity.type
_entity.pdbx_description
1 polymer ?
#
loop_
_entity_poly.entity_id
_entity_poly.type
_entity_poly.pdbx_seq_one_letter_code
_entity_poly.pdbx_strand_id
1 'polypeptide(L)' 'MASKPQPKVPSKKAIIRAVASSTAIETGKSIRLIEKQLRNKNPKFDALALAR' A
#
# COMPACT_ATOMS: atom_id res chain seq x y z
N MET A 1 -5.67 -6.82 -35.25
CA MET A 1 -5.84 -5.73 -34.27
C MET A 1 -5.58 -6.29 -32.89
N ALA A 2 -4.53 -5.83 -32.19
CA ALA A 2 -4.18 -6.37 -30.87
C ALA A 2 -5.08 -5.77 -29.78
N SER A 3 -5.68 -6.62 -28.94
CA SER A 3 -6.52 -6.20 -27.81
C SER A 3 -5.67 -5.50 -26.74
N LYS A 4 -6.11 -4.32 -26.28
CA LYS A 4 -5.49 -3.60 -25.16
C LYS A 4 -5.52 -4.48 -23.90
N PRO A 5 -4.39 -4.63 -23.16
CA PRO A 5 -4.40 -5.36 -21.91
C PRO A 5 -5.31 -4.67 -20.90
N GLN A 6 -6.20 -5.44 -20.28
CA GLN A 6 -7.09 -4.94 -19.23
C GLN A 6 -6.28 -4.65 -17.97
N PRO A 7 -6.51 -3.51 -17.28
CA PRO A 7 -5.80 -3.19 -16.06
C PRO A 7 -6.15 -4.19 -14.95
N LYS A 8 -5.13 -4.79 -14.34
CA LYS A 8 -5.29 -5.77 -13.27
C LYS A 8 -5.32 -5.06 -11.93
N VAL A 9 -6.33 -5.35 -11.10
CA VAL A 9 -6.43 -4.78 -9.75
C VAL A 9 -5.20 -5.21 -8.93
N PRO A 10 -4.46 -4.25 -8.33
CA PRO A 10 -3.27 -4.59 -7.55
C PRO A 10 -3.66 -5.31 -6.26
N SER A 11 -2.83 -6.28 -5.85
CA SER A 11 -3.03 -6.94 -4.55
C SER A 11 -2.86 -5.94 -3.39
N LYS A 12 -3.53 -6.19 -2.26
CA LYS A 12 -3.35 -5.39 -1.03
C LYS A 12 -1.88 -5.26 -0.62
N LYS A 13 -1.09 -6.32 -0.81
CA LYS A 13 0.37 -6.31 -0.54
C LYS A 13 1.11 -5.33 -1.46
N ALA A 14 0.74 -5.27 -2.74
CA ALA A 14 1.32 -4.33 -3.68
C ALA A 14 0.99 -2.88 -3.32
N ILE A 15 -0.26 -2.63 -2.90
CA ILE A 15 -0.67 -1.29 -2.45
C ILE A 15 0.11 -0.88 -1.19
N ILE A 16 0.18 -1.75 -0.17
CA ILE A 16 0.96 -1.49 1.06
C ILE A 16 2.42 -1.18 0.72
N ARG A 17 3.03 -1.96 -0.19
CA ARG A 17 4.41 -1.74 -0.62
C ARG A 17 4.59 -0.40 -1.31
N ALA A 18 3.70 -0.03 -2.23
CA ALA A 18 3.76 1.25 -2.92
C ALA A 18 3.71 2.43 -1.94
N VAL A 19 2.76 2.41 -1.01
CA VAL A 19 2.63 3.45 0.03
C VAL A 19 3.86 3.47 0.94
N ALA A 20 4.34 2.31 1.38
CA ALA A 20 5.51 2.23 2.24
C ALA A 20 6.78 2.76 1.55
N SER A 21 6.96 2.49 0.25
CA SER A 21 8.09 3.00 -0.52
C SER A 21 8.08 4.53 -0.61
N SER A 22 6.96 5.15 -1.00
CA SER A 22 6.87 6.62 -1.07
C SER A 22 7.06 7.27 0.30
N THR A 23 6.50 6.66 1.35
CA THR A 23 6.66 7.16 2.72
C THR A 23 8.10 7.02 3.20
N ALA A 24 8.80 5.95 2.84
CA ALA A 24 10.21 5.75 3.20
C ALA A 24 11.12 6.79 2.52
N ILE A 25 10.86 7.12 1.26
CA ILE A 25 11.57 8.17 0.53
C ILE A 25 11.37 9.52 1.24
N GLU A 26 10.14 9.85 1.60
CA GLU A 26 9.80 11.13 2.25
C GLU A 26 10.35 11.24 3.68
N THR A 27 10.31 10.15 4.45
CA THR A 27 10.58 10.18 5.90
C THR A 27 11.94 9.63 6.31
N GLY A 28 12.69 9.03 5.39
CA GLY A 28 13.95 8.32 5.67
C GLY A 28 13.81 7.06 6.53
N LYS A 29 12.59 6.66 6.91
CA LYS A 29 12.34 5.45 7.71
C LYS A 29 12.41 4.21 6.83
N SER A 30 12.79 3.07 7.43
CA SER A 30 12.88 1.82 6.66
C SER A 30 11.51 1.35 6.16
N ILE A 31 11.46 0.92 4.88
CA ILE A 31 10.25 0.37 4.24
C ILE A 31 9.66 -0.77 5.08
N ARG A 32 10.50 -1.66 5.63
CA ARG A 32 10.07 -2.80 6.45
C ARG A 32 9.31 -2.35 7.71
N LEU A 33 9.75 -1.28 8.36
CA LEU A 33 9.09 -0.75 9.55
C LEU A 33 7.72 -0.16 9.19
N ILE A 34 7.64 0.59 8.09
CA ILE A 34 6.38 1.18 7.61
C ILE A 34 5.40 0.09 7.15
N GLU A 35 5.86 -0.91 6.39
CA GLU A 35 5.02 -2.06 6.00
C GLU A 35 4.45 -2.78 7.23
N LYS A 36 5.25 -2.96 8.29
CA LYS A 36 4.78 -3.57 9.55
C LYS A 36 3.72 -2.70 10.22
N GLN A 37 3.91 -1.40 10.27
CA GLN A 37 2.94 -0.46 10.85
C GLN A 37 1.63 -0.44 10.06
N LEU A 38 1.68 -0.40 8.73
CA LEU A 38 0.50 -0.40 7.86
C LEU A 38 -0.31 -1.71 7.91
N ARG A 39 0.35 -2.83 8.23
CA ARG A 39 -0.32 -4.12 8.43
C ARG A 39 -1.00 -4.22 9.80
N ASN A 40 -0.45 -3.55 10.79
CA ASN A 40 -1.05 -3.50 12.12
C ASN A 40 -2.29 -2.61 12.06
N LYS A 41 -3.46 -3.20 12.31
CA LYS A 41 -4.70 -2.42 12.48
C LYS A 41 -4.55 -1.53 13.70
N ASN A 42 -4.59 -0.23 13.50
CA ASN A 42 -4.70 0.73 14.57
C ASN A 42 -6.20 1.05 14.74
N PRO A 43 -6.82 0.72 15.88
CA PRO A 43 -8.26 0.90 16.09
C PRO A 43 -8.70 2.37 15.94
N LYS A 44 -7.78 3.32 16.15
CA LYS A 44 -8.02 4.75 15.91
C LYS A 44 -8.38 5.08 14.46
N PHE A 45 -7.99 4.22 13.51
CA PHE A 45 -8.19 4.40 12.08
C PHE A 45 -9.08 3.31 11.46
N ASP A 46 -9.90 2.62 12.25
CA ASP A 46 -10.79 1.58 11.72
C ASP A 46 -11.81 2.11 10.70
N ALA A 47 -12.14 3.40 10.76
CA ALA A 47 -12.95 4.07 9.75
C ALA A 47 -12.23 4.26 8.39
N LEU A 48 -10.90 4.17 8.36
CA LEU A 48 -10.10 4.27 7.15
C LEU A 48 -9.84 2.86 6.60
N ALA A 49 -10.71 2.42 5.71
CA ALA A 49 -10.49 1.21 4.93
C ALA A 49 -9.75 1.56 3.64
N LEU A 50 -8.76 0.75 3.28
CA LEU A 50 -8.15 0.83 1.95
C LEU A 50 -9.23 0.50 0.91
N ALA A 51 -9.45 1.41 -0.04
CA ALA A 51 -10.45 1.27 -1.10
C ALA A 51 -10.25 -0.04 -1.87
N ARG A 52 -11.37 -0.70 -2.21
CA ARG A 52 -11.40 -2.01 -2.88
C ARG A 52 -11.19 -1.88 -4.38
#